data_AF-A0A1E7IBK1-F1
#
_entry.id   AF-A0A1E7IBK1-F1
#
_cell.length_a   1.000
_cell.length_b   1.000
_cell.length_c   1.000
_cell.angle_alpha   90.00
_cell.angle_beta   90.00
_cell.angle_gamma   90.00
#
_symmetry.space_group_name_H-M   'P 1'
#
loop_
_entity.id
_entity.type
_entity.pdbx_description
1 polymer ?
#
loop_
_entity_poly.entity_id
_entity_poly.type
_entity_poly.pdbx_seq_one_letter_code
_entity_poly.pdbx_strand_id
1 'polypeptide(L)' 'MDNAQKYFNRGRLLSMKGMYPEATNAYKKALEIDPGHSQARTNLKLIRYFSGIGIGNDRIKNLANLKNVKNSDKNLLQKL' A
#
# COMPACT_ATOMS: atom_id res chain seq x y z
N MET A 1 6.80 -23.06 -13.13
CA MET A 1 6.08 -21.77 -13.01
C MET A 1 7.06 -20.75 -12.48
N ASP A 2 7.16 -19.58 -13.10
CA ASP A 2 7.99 -18.48 -12.62
C ASP A 2 7.55 -18.09 -11.18
N ASN A 3 8.52 -17.93 -10.27
CA ASN A 3 8.25 -17.49 -8.90
C ASN A 3 7.51 -16.15 -8.88
N ALA A 4 7.79 -15.23 -9.83
CA ALA A 4 7.07 -13.97 -9.97
C ALA A 4 5.58 -14.20 -10.28
N GLN A 5 5.28 -15.08 -11.23
CA GLN A 5 3.91 -15.45 -11.61
C GLN A 5 3.14 -16.08 -10.44
N LYS A 6 3.81 -16.88 -9.60
CA LYS A 6 3.19 -17.48 -8.39
C LYS A 6 2.75 -16.40 -7.40
N TYR A 7 3.61 -15.41 -7.14
CA TYR A 7 3.28 -14.29 -6.26
C TYR A 7 2.20 -13.39 -6.87
N PHE A 8 2.23 -13.13 -8.18
CA PHE A 8 1.16 -12.40 -8.87
C PHE A 8 -0.19 -13.11 -8.75
N ASN A 9 -0.25 -14.41 -9.01
CA ASN A 9 -1.49 -15.19 -8.90
C ASN A 9 -2.04 -15.16 -7.47
N ARG A 10 -1.16 -15.28 -6.47
CA ARG A 10 -1.54 -15.13 -5.06
C ARG A 10 -2.10 -13.74 -4.76
N GLY A 11 -1.45 -12.68 -5.25
CA GLY A 11 -1.93 -11.31 -5.10
C GLY A 11 -3.30 -11.10 -5.74
N ARG A 12 -3.55 -11.70 -6.91
CA ARG A 12 -4.84 -11.66 -7.59
C ARG A 12 -5.94 -12.31 -6.78
N LEU A 13 -5.70 -13.51 -6.25
CA LEU A 13 -6.66 -14.21 -5.39
C LEU A 13 -6.96 -13.45 -4.10
N LEU A 14 -5.95 -12.86 -3.47
CA LEU A 14 -6.12 -12.04 -2.27
C LEU A 14 -6.90 -10.76 -2.56
N SER A 15 -6.63 -10.11 -3.70
CA SER A 15 -7.38 -8.92 -4.15
C SER A 15 -8.85 -9.23 -4.39
N MET A 16 -9.17 -10.39 -4.99
CA MET A 16 -10.57 -10.83 -5.18
C MET A 16 -11.29 -11.09 -3.86
N LYS A 17 -10.55 -11.46 -2.80
CA LYS A 17 -11.07 -11.64 -1.43
C LYS A 17 -11.15 -10.34 -0.64
N GLY A 18 -10.79 -9.18 -1.21
CA GLY A 18 -10.71 -7.90 -0.50
C GLY A 18 -9.53 -7.79 0.48
N MET A 19 -8.62 -8.76 0.49
CA MET A 19 -7.42 -8.78 1.35
C MET A 19 -6.32 -7.92 0.74
N TYR A 20 -6.57 -6.60 0.66
CA TYR A 20 -5.71 -5.64 -0.04
C TYR A 20 -4.30 -5.49 0.54
N PRO A 21 -4.06 -5.52 1.87
CA PRO A 21 -2.70 -5.49 2.43
C PRO A 21 -1.84 -6.68 1.97
N GLU A 22 -2.41 -7.88 2.03
CA GLU A 22 -1.72 -9.12 1.64
C GLU A 22 -1.53 -9.20 0.12
N ALA A 23 -2.53 -8.75 -0.65
CA ALA A 23 -2.42 -8.64 -2.10
C ALA A 23 -1.29 -7.69 -2.50
N THR A 24 -1.19 -6.54 -1.82
CA THR A 24 -0.11 -5.56 -2.01
C THR A 24 1.26 -6.20 -1.78
N ASN A 25 1.44 -6.95 -0.69
CA ASN A 25 2.72 -7.62 -0.40
C ASN A 25 3.04 -8.71 -1.44
N ALA A 26 2.04 -9.46 -1.90
CA ALA A 26 2.24 -10.47 -2.94
C ALA A 26 2.67 -9.83 -4.28
N TYR A 27 2.06 -8.73 -4.70
CA TYR A 27 2.48 -8.04 -5.92
C TYR A 27 3.86 -7.40 -5.80
N LYS A 28 4.25 -6.89 -4.63
CA LYS A 28 5.63 -6.43 -4.39
C LYS A 28 6.65 -7.54 -4.59
N LYS A 29 6.41 -8.73 -4.01
CA LYS A 29 7.29 -9.89 -4.19
C LYS A 29 7.39 -10.32 -5.65
N ALA A 30 6.29 -10.26 -6.41
CA ALA A 30 6.33 -10.53 -7.84
C ALA A 30 7.26 -9.54 -8.58
N LEU A 31 7.24 -8.26 -8.20
CA LEU A 31 8.09 -7.21 -8.77
C LEU A 31 9.55 -7.24 -8.28
N GLU A 32 9.81 -7.80 -7.10
CA GLU A 32 11.17 -8.06 -6.60
C GLU A 32 11.86 -9.16 -7.41
N ILE A 33 11.09 -10.15 -7.88
CA ILE A 33 11.61 -11.26 -8.69
C ILE A 33 11.68 -10.89 -10.17
N ASP A 34 10.61 -10.29 -10.70
CA ASP A 34 10.56 -9.77 -12.05
C ASP A 34 10.14 -8.29 -12.04
N PRO A 35 11.11 -7.37 -12.06
CA PRO A 35 10.83 -5.94 -12.18
C PRO A 35 10.03 -5.59 -13.45
N GLY A 36 10.10 -6.42 -14.50
CA GLY A 36 9.37 -6.29 -15.75
C GLY A 36 7.90 -6.73 -15.69
N HIS A 37 7.43 -7.29 -14.58
CA HIS A 37 6.08 -7.84 -14.46
C HIS A 37 5.00 -6.73 -14.49
N SER A 38 4.59 -6.37 -15.70
CA SER A 38 3.66 -5.27 -15.98
C SER A 38 2.31 -5.43 -15.27
N GLN A 39 1.75 -6.64 -15.27
CA GLN A 39 0.47 -6.94 -14.62
C GLN A 39 0.53 -6.77 -13.10
N ALA A 40 1.59 -7.22 -12.43
CA ALA A 40 1.77 -7.02 -11.00
C ALA A 40 1.88 -5.53 -10.65
N ARG A 41 2.58 -4.76 -11.49
CA ARG A 41 2.70 -3.30 -11.35
C ARG A 41 1.35 -2.59 -11.51
N THR A 42 0.56 -2.96 -12.50
CA THR A 42 -0.77 -2.39 -12.74
C THR A 42 -1.73 -2.70 -11.59
N ASN A 43 -1.79 -3.95 -11.13
CA ASN A 43 -2.68 -4.33 -10.03
C ASN A 43 -2.28 -3.66 -8.71
N LEU A 44 -0.97 -3.49 -8.45
CA LEU A 44 -0.49 -2.75 -7.29
C LEU A 44 -0.92 -1.27 -7.32
N LYS A 45 -0.86 -0.62 -8.49
CA LYS A 45 -1.36 0.76 -8.64
C LYS A 45 -2.87 0.84 -8.39
N LEU A 46 -3.63 -0.12 -8.93
CA LEU A 46 -5.07 -0.18 -8.77
C LEU A 46 -5.48 -0.32 -7.29
N ILE A 47 -4.82 -1.24 -6.56
CA ILE A 47 -5.05 -1.39 -5.11
C ILE A 47 -4.70 -0.10 -4.38
N ARG A 48 -3.57 0.54 -4.68
CA ARG A 48 -3.20 1.81 -4.03
C ARG A 48 -4.20 2.93 -4.29
N TYR A 49 -4.77 2.98 -5.49
CA TYR A 49 -5.81 3.93 -5.85
C TYR A 49 -7.07 3.69 -5.02
N PHE A 50 -7.58 2.46 -4.97
CA PHE A 50 -8.78 2.11 -4.20
C PHE A 50 -8.59 2.16 -2.68
N SER A 51 -7.46 1.70 -2.16
CA SER A 51 -7.10 1.86 -0.74
C SER A 51 -6.91 3.33 -0.39
N GLY A 52 -6.46 4.16 -1.34
CA GLY A 52 -6.34 5.60 -1.20
C GLY A 52 -7.67 6.35 -1.09
N ILE A 53 -8.74 5.77 -1.64
CA ILE A 53 -10.10 6.34 -1.72
C ILE A 53 -10.99 5.90 -0.53
N GLY A 54 -10.47 5.12 0.41
CA GLY A 54 -11.17 4.81 1.67
C GLY A 54 -11.60 3.36 1.85
N ILE A 55 -11.17 2.45 0.97
CA ILE A 55 -11.43 1.00 1.13
C ILE A 55 -10.36 0.34 2.01
N GLY A 56 -9.23 1.02 2.28
CA GLY A 56 -8.16 0.53 3.15
C GLY A 56 -7.87 1.52 4.29
N ASN A 57 -8.35 1.22 5.49
CA ASN A 57 -8.29 2.02 6.71
C ASN A 57 -6.88 2.38 7.24
N ASP A 58 -5.81 2.20 6.47
CA ASP A 58 -4.42 2.44 6.91
C ASP A 58 -3.95 3.88 6.67
N ARG A 59 -4.45 4.58 5.63
CA ARG A 59 -4.08 5.99 5.41
C ARG A 59 -4.67 6.91 6.48
N ILE A 60 -5.85 6.62 7.02
CA ILE A 60 -6.44 7.40 8.12
C ILE A 60 -5.60 7.24 9.39
N LYS A 61 -5.11 6.04 9.70
CA LYS A 61 -4.22 5.80 10.85
C LYS A 61 -2.91 6.60 10.75
N ASN A 62 -2.27 6.62 9.58
CA ASN A 62 -1.02 7.38 9.41
C ASN A 62 -1.24 8.90 9.35
N LEU A 63 -2.35 9.37 8.76
CA LEU A 63 -2.70 10.80 8.81
C LEU A 63 -3.06 11.27 10.23
N ALA A 64 -3.68 10.43 11.06
CA ALA A 64 -3.93 10.74 12.46
C ALA A 64 -2.61 10.97 13.24
N ASN A 65 -1.59 10.14 12.99
CA ASN A 65 -0.25 10.35 13.54
C ASN A 65 0.43 11.61 12.99
N LEU A 66 0.29 11.91 11.70
CA LEU A 66 0.86 13.14 11.10
C LEU A 66 0.21 14.43 11.61
N LYS A 67 -1.08 14.40 11.98
CA LYS A 67 -1.76 15.55 12.60
C LYS A 67 -1.24 15.84 14.01
N ASN A 68 -0.81 14.82 14.76
CA ASN A 68 -0.22 14.99 16.08
C ASN A 68 1.20 15.56 16.02
N VAL A 69 2.02 15.16 15.04
CA VAL A 69 3.38 15.70 14.86
C VAL A 69 3.36 17.19 14.54
N LYS A 70 2.40 17.65 13.72
CA LYS A 70 2.29 19.08 13.34
C LYS A 70 1.80 20.01 14.46
N ASN A 71 1.23 19.49 15.55
CA ASN A 71 0.84 20.31 16.71
C ASN A 71 1.96 20.43 17.75
N SER A 72 2.93 19.52 17.77
CA SER A 72 4.10 19.59 18.65
C SER A 72 5.00 20.79 18.32
N ASP A 73 5.09 21.16 17.04
CA ASP A 73 5.96 22.24 16.57
C ASP A 73 5.35 23.65 16.77
N LYS A 74 4.04 23.76 17.01
CA LYS A 74 3.39 25.05 17.26
C LYS A 74 3.69 25.63 18.65
N ASN A 75 4.12 24.81 19.62
CA ASN A 75 4.45 25.27 20.97
C ASN A 75 5.87 25.83 21.10
N LEU A 76 6.73 25.72 20.07
CA LEU A 76 8.07 26.31 20.11
C LEU A 76 8.10 27.77 19.64
N LEU A 77 7.06 28.24 18.94
CA LEU A 77 6.99 29.59 18.35
C LEU A 77 6.16 30.60 19.17
N GLN A 78 5.74 30.27 20.40
CA GLN A 78 5.07 31.19 21.33
C GLN A 78 5.94 31.62 22.52
N LYS A 79 7.27 31.40 22.47
CA LYS A 79 8.22 31.79 23.52
C LYS A 79 9.27 32.82 23.11
N LEU A 80 9.00 33.59 22.06
CA LEU A 80 9.71 34.84 21.75
C LEU A 80 8.69 35.97 21.71
#